data_AF-A0AAV4GJQ8-F1
#
_entry.id   AF-A0AAV4GJQ8-F1
#
_cell.length_a   1.000
_cell.length_b   1.000
_cell.length_c   1.000
_cell.angle_alpha   90.00
_cell.angle_beta   90.00
_cell.angle_gamma   90.00
#
_symmetry.space_group_name_H-M   'P 1'
#
loop_
_entity.id
_entity.type
_entity.pdbx_description
1 polymer ?
#
loop_
_entity_poly.entity_id
_entity_poly.type
_entity_poly.pdbx_seq_one_letter_code
_entity_poly.pdbx_strand_id
1 'polypeptide(L)'
;MYMSHSQPEYAHPPTRDKEAGLSRRERVVLAQLRCTRKSPILQKYLYDIDASPCDACLQCGQSPDDLHHALYDCPEVDFFQSLIPGDPMVSLWESPVEMIEFLRASQRLPIA
;
A
#
# COMPACT_ATOMS: atom_id res chain seq x y z
N MET A 1 -23.20 6.48 41.45
CA MET A 1 -22.27 5.51 40.83
C MET A 1 -22.44 5.64 39.32
N TYR A 2 -21.55 6.37 38.66
CA TYR A 2 -21.57 6.47 37.19
C TYR A 2 -20.73 5.32 36.64
N MET A 3 -21.34 4.48 35.81
CA MET A 3 -20.63 3.43 35.08
C MET A 3 -19.74 4.12 34.04
N SER A 4 -18.42 4.00 34.24
CA SER A 4 -17.43 4.37 33.23
C SER A 4 -17.64 3.47 32.01
N HIS A 5 -18.32 4.00 30.99
CA HIS A 5 -18.30 3.41 29.67
C HIS A 5 -16.90 3.65 29.10
N SER A 6 -16.01 2.68 29.26
CA SER A 6 -14.76 2.60 28.53
C SER A 6 -15.12 2.64 27.05
N GLN A 7 -14.92 3.78 26.39
CA GLN A 7 -15.04 3.84 24.94
C GLN A 7 -14.08 2.80 24.35
N PRO A 8 -14.49 2.02 23.34
CA PRO A 8 -13.54 1.16 22.66
C PRO A 8 -12.44 2.04 22.08
N GLU A 9 -11.19 1.67 22.36
CA GLU A 9 -10.01 2.28 21.74
C GLU A 9 -10.12 2.07 20.22
N TYR A 10 -10.75 3.00 19.51
CA TYR A 10 -10.48 3.18 18.08
C TYR A 10 -9.09 3.83 17.97
N ALA A 11 -8.06 3.07 18.37
CA ALA A 11 -6.68 3.49 18.29
C ALA A 11 -6.25 3.44 16.83
N HIS A 12 -6.34 4.56 16.11
CA HIS A 12 -5.40 4.98 15.05
C HIS A 12 -5.64 6.47 14.74
N PRO A 13 -4.93 7.40 15.41
CA PRO A 13 -3.83 8.16 14.77
C PRO A 13 -2.69 8.54 15.76
N PRO A 14 -1.41 8.76 15.35
CA PRO A 14 -1.01 9.53 14.18
C PRO A 14 0.01 8.79 13.31
N THR A 15 -0.38 8.44 12.08
CA THR A 15 0.57 8.06 11.01
C THR A 15 1.61 9.15 10.73
N ARG A 16 1.37 10.40 11.16
CA ARG A 16 2.22 11.55 10.86
C ARG A 16 3.67 11.40 11.33
N ASP A 17 3.90 10.81 12.50
CA ASP A 17 5.26 10.64 13.04
C ASP A 17 5.99 9.48 12.37
N LYS A 18 5.26 8.40 12.05
CA LYS A 18 5.81 7.25 11.32
C LYS A 18 6.09 7.56 9.85
N GLU A 19 5.37 8.51 9.28
CA GLU A 19 5.56 9.00 7.91
C GLU A 19 6.53 10.20 7.85
N ALA A 20 7.25 10.48 8.95
CA ALA A 20 8.29 11.50 8.95
C ALA A 20 9.35 11.16 7.88
N GLY A 21 9.60 12.10 6.97
CA GLY A 21 10.52 11.90 5.84
C GLY A 21 9.85 11.48 4.53
N LEU A 22 8.57 11.07 4.56
CA LEU A 22 7.84 10.79 3.32
C LEU A 22 7.36 12.08 2.64
N SER A 23 7.50 12.11 1.32
CA SER A 23 6.94 13.17 0.49
C SER A 23 5.41 13.19 0.57
N ARG A 24 4.79 14.28 0.13
CA ARG A 24 3.32 14.34 0.02
C ARG A 24 2.78 13.24 -0.90
N ARG A 25 3.47 12.96 -2.01
CA ARG A 25 3.06 11.95 -3.00
C ARG A 25 3.04 10.56 -2.39
N GLU A 26 4.08 10.19 -1.67
CA GLU A 26 4.20 8.87 -1.03
C GLU A 26 3.12 8.65 0.03
N ARG A 27 2.86 9.66 0.86
CA ARG A 27 1.77 9.60 1.84
C ARG A 27 0.40 9.44 1.17
N VAL A 28 0.16 10.08 0.03
CA VAL A 28 -1.08 9.90 -0.75
C VAL A 28 -1.18 8.47 -1.28
N VAL A 29 -0.10 7.92 -1.83
CA VAL A 29 -0.09 6.53 -2.31
C VAL A 29 -0.39 5.56 -1.17
N LEU A 30 0.25 5.70 -0.01
CA LEU A 30 -0.05 4.85 1.15
C LEU A 30 -1.50 4.98 1.60
N ALA A 31 -2.03 6.21 1.69
CA ALA A 31 -3.43 6.43 2.03
C ALA A 31 -4.39 5.74 1.04
N GLN A 32 -4.08 5.81 -0.26
CA GLN A 32 -4.86 5.16 -1.31
C GLN A 32 -4.80 3.62 -1.24
N LEU A 33 -3.64 3.04 -0.93
CA LEU A 33 -3.46 1.60 -0.74
C LEU A 33 -4.19 1.10 0.51
N ARG A 34 -4.14 1.87 1.62
CA ARG A 34 -4.90 1.60 2.85
C ARG A 34 -6.41 1.60 2.59
N CYS A 35 -6.88 2.45 1.68
CA CYS A 35 -8.26 2.43 1.18
C CYS A 35 -8.49 1.39 0.07
N THR A 36 -7.84 0.23 0.22
CA THR A 36 -7.98 -1.02 -0.55
C THR A 36 -8.64 -0.82 -1.91
N ARG A 37 -7.84 -0.45 -2.93
CA ARG A 37 -8.17 -0.33 -4.38
C ARG A 37 -8.24 1.07 -4.99
N LYS A 38 -7.92 2.17 -4.27
CA LYS A 38 -7.97 3.52 -4.87
C LYS A 38 -6.61 4.10 -5.25
N SER A 39 -5.65 3.24 -5.60
CA SER A 39 -4.28 3.66 -5.89
C SER A 39 -3.95 3.56 -7.38
N PRO A 40 -3.48 4.65 -8.02
CA PRO A 40 -3.03 4.64 -9.41
C PRO A 40 -1.83 3.72 -9.71
N ILE A 41 -1.20 3.16 -8.67
CA ILE A 41 -0.09 2.21 -8.84
C ILE A 41 -0.57 0.79 -9.15
N LEU A 42 -1.88 0.55 -9.10
CA LEU A 42 -2.52 -0.75 -9.35
C LEU A 42 -3.20 -0.72 -10.72
N GLN A 43 -2.79 -1.56 -11.68
CA GLN A 43 -3.46 -1.60 -13.00
C GLN A 43 -4.93 -1.95 -12.89
N LYS A 44 -5.33 -2.80 -11.92
CA LYS A 44 -6.74 -3.10 -11.70
C LYS A 44 -7.56 -1.85 -11.42
N TYR A 45 -7.05 -0.96 -10.58
CA TYR A 45 -7.76 0.28 -10.30
C TYR A 45 -7.89 1.16 -11.55
N LEU A 46 -6.82 1.28 -12.34
CA LEU A 46 -6.84 2.07 -13.57
C LEU A 46 -7.82 1.49 -14.61
N TYR A 47 -7.89 0.17 -14.72
CA TYR A 47 -8.87 -0.52 -15.55
C TYR A 47 -10.31 -0.26 -15.08
N ASP A 48 -10.57 -0.39 -13.78
CA ASP A 48 -11.91 -0.20 -13.19
C ASP A 48 -12.46 1.23 -13.38
N ILE A 49 -11.60 2.23 -13.66
CA ILE A 49 -11.97 3.63 -13.94
C ILE A 49 -11.80 4.04 -15.41
N ASP A 50 -11.64 3.09 -16.33
CA ASP A 50 -11.43 3.30 -17.76
C ASP A 50 -10.17 4.14 -18.11
N ALA A 51 -9.16 4.13 -17.23
CA ALA A 51 -7.88 4.82 -17.42
C ALA A 51 -6.76 3.92 -17.96
N SER A 52 -6.98 2.61 -18.04
CA SER A 52 -6.07 1.63 -18.63
C SER A 52 -6.85 0.59 -19.44
N PRO A 53 -6.32 0.11 -20.59
CA PRO A 53 -7.01 -0.88 -21.42
C PRO A 53 -6.98 -2.31 -20.85
N CYS A 54 -6.14 -2.61 -19.85
CA CYS A 54 -6.12 -3.91 -19.19
C CYS A 54 -5.77 -3.77 -17.70
N ASP A 55 -6.14 -4.78 -16.90
CA ASP A 55 -5.84 -4.84 -15.47
C ASP A 55 -4.58 -5.65 -15.14
N ALA A 56 -3.86 -6.16 -16.15
CA ALA A 56 -2.71 -7.04 -15.94
C ALA A 56 -1.54 -6.33 -15.24
N CYS A 57 -0.88 -7.02 -14.32
CA CYS A 57 0.32 -6.55 -13.63
C CYS A 57 1.42 -6.14 -14.61
N LEU A 58 1.90 -4.91 -14.51
CA LEU A 58 2.98 -4.41 -15.38
C LEU A 58 4.32 -5.08 -15.11
N GLN A 59 4.48 -5.72 -13.95
CA GLN A 59 5.72 -6.40 -13.57
C GLN A 59 5.75 -7.82 -14.16
N CYS A 60 4.76 -8.67 -13.82
CA CYS A 60 4.77 -10.07 -14.25
C CYS A 60 3.90 -10.36 -15.48
N GLY A 61 2.89 -9.54 -15.78
CA GLY A 61 1.96 -9.71 -16.90
C GLY A 61 0.94 -10.85 -16.77
N GLN A 62 0.90 -11.58 -15.65
CA GLN A 62 0.16 -12.85 -15.55
C GLN A 62 -1.20 -12.75 -14.85
N SER A 63 -1.37 -11.80 -13.95
CA SER A 63 -2.57 -11.67 -13.10
C SER A 63 -3.06 -10.23 -13.05
N PRO A 64 -4.36 -10.00 -12.74
CA PRO A 64 -4.85 -8.69 -12.39
C PRO A 64 -4.01 -8.05 -11.27
N ASP A 65 -3.60 -6.81 -11.47
CA ASP A 65 -2.76 -6.04 -10.55
C ASP A 65 -3.63 -5.38 -9.47
N ASP A 66 -4.21 -6.20 -8.63
CA ASP A 66 -4.88 -5.73 -7.42
C ASP A 66 -3.90 -5.59 -6.24
N LEU A 67 -4.38 -5.09 -5.11
CA LEU A 67 -3.53 -4.89 -3.94
C LEU A 67 -2.94 -6.21 -3.41
N HIS A 68 -3.70 -7.30 -3.47
CA HIS A 68 -3.22 -8.59 -2.98
C HIS A 68 -2.10 -9.10 -3.88
N HIS A 69 -2.31 -9.07 -5.19
CA HIS A 69 -1.27 -9.41 -6.15
C HIS A 69 -0.02 -8.54 -5.98
N ALA A 70 -0.20 -7.24 -5.81
CA ALA A 70 0.89 -6.29 -5.68
C ALA A 70 1.75 -6.46 -4.42
N LEU A 71 1.18 -7.04 -3.36
CA LEU A 71 1.85 -7.21 -2.07
C LEU A 71 2.29 -8.64 -1.77
N TYR A 72 1.62 -9.65 -2.33
CA TYR A 72 1.83 -11.06 -1.97
C TYR A 72 2.14 -11.95 -3.18
N ASP A 73 1.37 -11.85 -4.26
CA ASP A 73 1.39 -12.89 -5.30
C ASP A 73 2.32 -12.58 -6.48
N CYS A 74 2.78 -11.34 -6.61
CA CYS A 74 3.62 -10.96 -7.73
C CYS A 74 5.04 -11.56 -7.56
N PRO A 75 5.48 -12.50 -8.41
CA PRO A 75 6.78 -13.15 -8.25
C PRO A 75 7.95 -12.16 -8.39
N GLU A 76 7.74 -11.10 -9.19
CA GLU A 76 8.73 -10.04 -9.42
C GLU A 76 8.96 -9.15 -8.20
N VAL A 77 8.04 -9.17 -7.21
CA VAL A 77 8.20 -8.37 -5.98
C VAL A 77 8.67 -9.20 -4.78
N ASP A 78 8.68 -10.53 -4.90
CA ASP A 78 8.96 -11.44 -3.79
C ASP A 78 10.37 -11.24 -3.23
N PHE A 79 11.35 -10.95 -4.10
CA PHE A 79 12.71 -10.61 -3.72
C PHE A 79 12.80 -9.42 -2.74
N PHE A 80 11.86 -8.47 -2.83
CA PHE A 80 11.86 -7.25 -2.03
C PHE A 80 11.10 -7.39 -0.71
N GLN A 81 10.46 -8.53 -0.41
CA GLN A 81 9.71 -8.71 0.84
C GLN A 81 10.56 -8.50 2.09
N SER A 82 11.87 -8.74 2.02
CA SER A 82 12.81 -8.47 3.12
C SER A 82 12.91 -7.00 3.54
N LEU A 83 12.42 -6.07 2.71
CA LEU A 83 12.41 -4.63 3.00
C LEU A 83 11.28 -4.22 3.95
N ILE A 84 10.26 -5.06 4.13
CA ILE A 84 9.13 -4.78 5.03
C ILE A 84 9.15 -5.72 6.24
N PRO A 85 8.84 -5.21 7.45
CA PRO A 85 8.80 -6.04 8.64
C PRO A 85 7.47 -6.82 8.69
N GLY A 86 7.52 -8.10 8.32
CA GLY A 86 6.40 -9.03 8.49
C GLY A 86 5.33 -8.86 7.41
N ASP A 87 4.07 -8.83 7.82
CA ASP A 87 2.94 -8.83 6.88
C ASP A 87 2.84 -7.50 6.10
N PRO A 88 2.78 -7.54 4.76
CA PRO A 88 2.64 -6.35 3.92
C PRO A 88 1.45 -5.46 4.24
N MET A 89 0.27 -6.04 4.50
CA MET A 89 -0.94 -5.27 4.82
C MET A 89 -0.84 -4.58 6.17
N VAL A 90 -0.22 -5.22 7.17
CA VAL A 90 0.10 -4.57 8.45
C VAL A 90 1.14 -3.48 8.28
N SER A 91 2.18 -3.74 7.48
CA SER A 91 3.27 -2.79 7.21
C SER A 91 2.79 -1.50 6.53
N LEU A 92 1.70 -1.53 5.76
CA LEU A 92 1.05 -0.31 5.24
C LEU A 92 0.72 0.69 6.35
N TRP A 93 0.39 0.22 7.56
CA TRP A 93 0.00 1.05 8.70
C TRP A 93 1.16 1.25 9.68
N GLU A 94 1.91 0.20 9.95
CA GLU A 94 2.88 0.19 11.05
C GLU A 94 4.27 0.67 10.64
N SER A 95 4.64 0.48 9.37
CA SER A 95 5.99 0.68 8.82
C SER A 95 5.93 1.35 7.44
N PRO A 96 5.38 2.58 7.37
CA PRO A 96 5.09 3.24 6.09
C PRO A 96 6.35 3.63 5.30
N VAL A 97 7.49 3.85 5.95
CA VAL A 97 8.75 4.20 5.27
C VAL A 97 9.29 2.97 4.54
N GLU A 98 9.39 1.85 5.25
CA GLU A 98 9.79 0.54 4.74
C GLU A 98 8.89 0.10 3.59
N MET A 99 7.58 0.33 3.72
CA MET A 99 6.62 0.05 2.65
C MET A 99 6.89 0.90 1.39
N ILE A 100 7.24 2.17 1.54
CA ILE A 100 7.61 3.00 0.39
C ILE A 100 8.92 2.52 -0.24
N GLU A 101 9.90 2.10 0.56
CA GLU A 101 11.14 1.51 0.05
C GLU A 101 10.87 0.23 -0.75
N PHE A 102 10.02 -0.65 -0.24
CA PHE A 102 9.53 -1.83 -0.97
C PHE A 102 8.86 -1.45 -2.30
N LEU A 103 7.94 -0.48 -2.30
CA LEU A 103 7.25 -0.04 -3.52
C LEU A 103 8.18 0.66 -4.52
N ARG A 104 9.24 1.34 -4.06
CA ARG A 104 10.27 1.92 -4.94
C ARG A 104 11.16 0.83 -5.54
N ALA A 105 11.63 -0.11 -4.71
CA ALA A 105 12.52 -1.19 -5.13
C ALA A 105 11.83 -2.14 -6.14
N SER A 106 10.55 -2.42 -5.92
CA SER A 106 9.69 -3.18 -6.84
C SER A 106 9.19 -2.39 -8.06
N GLN A 107 9.68 -1.16 -8.27
CA GLN A 107 9.31 -0.28 -9.39
C GLN A 107 7.80 -0.02 -9.53
N ARG A 108 7.05 -0.11 -8.43
CA ARG A 108 5.60 0.15 -8.39
C ARG A 108 5.29 1.62 -8.14
N LEU A 109 6.16 2.34 -7.45
CA LEU A 109 6.06 3.78 -7.33
C LEU A 109 6.52 4.44 -8.65
N PRO A 110 5.67 5.23 -9.33
CA PRO A 110 6.09 5.88 -10.55
C PRO A 110 7.21 6.87 -10.23
N ILE A 111 8.29 6.82 -11.01
CA ILE A 111 9.41 7.76 -10.89
C ILE A 111 8.85 9.18 -11.08
N ALA A 112 9.22 10.09 -10.19
CA ALA A 112 8.79 11.49 -10.24
C ALA A 112 9.52 12.24 -11.35
#